data_AF-A0A7S0H032-F1
#
_entry.id   AF-A0A7S0H032-F1
#
_cell.length_a   1.000
_cell.length_b   1.000
_cell.length_c   1.000
_cell.angle_alpha   90.00
_cell.angle_beta   90.00
_cell.angle_gamma   90.00
#
_symmetry.space_group_name_H-M   'P 1'
#
loop_
_entity.id
_entity.type
_entity.pdbx_description
1 polymer ?
#
loop_
_entity_poly.entity_id
_entity_poly.type
_entity_poly.pdbx_seq_one_letter_code
_entity_poly.pdbx_strand_id
1 'polypeptide(L)'
;MPRSRGTVVSAVSSVPKGTTPPAHLESAWTQRVITLDPKSRGIFIWTDTLRASLPEMRDVRVGMVNLFLKSATGALTVNENCDPDVRTDMQNALEAIVPVGLDEQRAALVGCSIDLPVRDGRLALGTWQGLYLLASNAGPVQVVATLVDHKGDTKIDTKNVKLNAPSRGCHPARDAIDAAFPGVFDGDDEKKNSGASLLNVLVKHTSASLTVNDANDDSVRSAIESALNALVPESWNYPGGAVTFRHTDEGDDDMPAHVKSTLVGASLTVPVDLGGHACVGEAPTRGVLLCEHRSGGGFGGSGATRDAVVTRVRCRKAYQVALAMDAGDECVDVTERLRDVVREAFHKMDSESGVTNGLVNVFVRHGSSGAFVVVGSSRPTFGTSFVNALDDAVRETESSHREKVKASLASASATLPVSDGKLALGDDQAVFFCERGTGGETREIVVTVCGD
;
A
#
# COMPACT_ATOMS: atom_id res chain seq x y z
N MET A 1 20.56 -8.10 16.97
CA MET A 1 19.81 -7.95 18.22
C MET A 1 18.53 -8.79 18.16
N PRO A 2 18.02 -9.35 19.27
CA PRO A 2 16.72 -10.00 19.28
C PRO A 2 15.60 -8.98 19.02
N ARG A 3 14.57 -9.36 18.23
CA ARG A 3 13.39 -8.51 17.97
C ARG A 3 12.76 -8.07 19.29
N SER A 4 12.32 -6.80 19.36
CA SER A 4 11.63 -6.33 20.56
C SER A 4 10.35 -7.16 20.78
N ARG A 5 10.13 -7.61 22.02
CA ARG A 5 8.82 -8.15 22.42
C ARG A 5 7.89 -6.94 22.64
N GLY A 6 7.42 -6.35 21.55
CA GLY A 6 6.47 -5.23 21.60
C GLY A 6 5.19 -5.62 22.33
N THR A 7 4.41 -4.61 22.75
CA THR A 7 3.09 -4.81 23.36
C THR A 7 2.21 -5.60 22.40
N VAL A 8 2.00 -6.89 22.70
CA VAL A 8 1.25 -7.80 21.84
C VAL A 8 -0.22 -7.43 21.91
N VAL A 9 -0.83 -7.23 20.75
CA VAL A 9 -2.28 -7.06 20.66
C VAL A 9 -2.94 -8.44 20.80
N SER A 10 -3.83 -8.61 21.77
CA SER A 10 -4.64 -9.82 21.88
C SER A 10 -5.55 -9.95 20.66
N ALA A 11 -5.71 -11.17 20.15
CA ALA A 11 -6.53 -11.39 18.96
C ALA A 11 -7.34 -12.68 18.98
N VAL A 12 -8.46 -12.63 18.27
CA VAL A 12 -9.30 -13.78 17.93
C VAL A 12 -9.49 -13.75 16.41
N SER A 13 -9.50 -14.92 15.76
CA SER A 13 -9.75 -15.01 14.32
C SER A 13 -10.93 -15.92 14.03
N SER A 14 -11.72 -15.54 13.04
CA SER A 14 -12.82 -16.33 12.49
C SER A 14 -12.70 -16.42 10.96
N VAL A 15 -13.21 -17.52 10.41
CA VAL A 15 -13.39 -17.69 8.97
C VAL A 15 -14.77 -17.10 8.61
N PRO A 16 -14.88 -16.22 7.59
CA PRO A 16 -16.17 -15.76 7.09
C PRO A 16 -17.08 -16.94 6.72
N LYS A 17 -18.39 -16.79 6.91
CA LYS A 17 -19.37 -17.83 6.56
C LYS A 17 -19.62 -17.85 5.04
N GLY A 18 -18.76 -18.53 4.29
CA GLY A 18 -18.99 -18.90 2.87
C GLY A 18 -19.43 -20.37 2.73
N THR A 19 -20.10 -20.73 1.63
CA THR A 19 -20.38 -22.14 1.31
C THR A 19 -19.07 -22.88 1.04
N THR A 20 -18.88 -24.04 1.67
CA THR A 20 -17.67 -24.85 1.47
C THR A 20 -17.58 -25.27 0.00
N PRO A 21 -16.47 -24.96 -0.71
CA PRO A 21 -16.28 -25.45 -2.07
C PRO A 21 -16.34 -26.99 -2.10
N PRO A 22 -16.85 -27.59 -3.18
CA PRO A 22 -16.77 -29.04 -3.37
C PRO A 22 -15.32 -29.53 -3.18
N ALA A 23 -15.13 -30.69 -2.55
CA ALA A 23 -13.83 -31.23 -2.14
C ALA A 23 -12.80 -31.49 -3.29
N HIS A 24 -13.13 -31.17 -4.53
CA HIS A 24 -12.28 -31.30 -5.72
C HIS A 24 -11.78 -29.96 -6.29
N LEU A 25 -12.19 -28.81 -5.71
CA LEU A 25 -11.72 -27.47 -6.05
C LEU A 25 -11.09 -26.86 -4.79
N GLU A 26 -9.79 -27.10 -4.56
CA GLU A 26 -9.06 -26.31 -3.57
C GLU A 26 -8.94 -24.87 -4.08
N SER A 27 -9.74 -23.98 -3.50
CA SER A 27 -9.69 -22.53 -3.69
C SER A 27 -8.27 -22.02 -3.38
N ALA A 28 -7.72 -21.21 -4.28
CA ALA A 28 -6.43 -20.55 -4.06
C ALA A 28 -6.54 -19.40 -3.04
N TRP A 29 -7.76 -19.01 -2.67
CA TRP A 29 -8.06 -17.81 -1.92
C TRP A 29 -8.62 -18.15 -0.54
N THR A 30 -7.81 -17.93 0.50
CA THR A 30 -8.23 -18.08 1.89
C THR A 30 -8.45 -16.71 2.52
N GLN A 31 -9.61 -16.49 3.14
CA GLN A 31 -9.89 -15.24 3.85
C GLN A 31 -10.19 -15.50 5.33
N ARG A 32 -9.65 -14.66 6.20
CA ARG A 32 -9.94 -14.66 7.64
C ARG A 32 -10.20 -13.25 8.14
N VAL A 33 -11.13 -13.12 9.09
CA VAL A 33 -11.28 -11.91 9.88
C VAL A 33 -10.49 -12.08 11.17
N ILE A 34 -9.62 -11.13 11.47
CA ILE A 34 -8.76 -11.11 12.66
C ILE A 34 -9.17 -9.90 13.48
N THR A 35 -9.66 -10.11 14.70
CA THR A 35 -9.93 -9.02 15.64
C THR A 35 -8.68 -8.73 16.43
N LEU A 36 -8.18 -7.50 16.35
CA LEU A 36 -7.09 -6.96 17.17
C LEU A 36 -7.71 -6.07 18.24
N ASP A 37 -7.27 -6.16 19.49
CA ASP A 37 -7.81 -5.38 20.61
C ASP A 37 -6.73 -4.50 21.28
N PRO A 38 -6.29 -3.40 20.64
CA PRO A 38 -5.36 -2.44 21.22
C PRO A 38 -5.92 -1.85 22.53
N LYS A 39 -5.07 -1.74 23.55
CA LYS A 39 -5.48 -1.29 24.89
C LYS A 39 -5.41 0.22 25.11
N SER A 40 -4.84 0.93 24.15
CA SER A 40 -4.68 2.37 24.16
C SER A 40 -4.49 2.87 22.74
N ARG A 41 -4.47 4.20 22.59
CA ARG A 41 -3.82 4.82 21.45
C ARG A 41 -2.36 4.37 21.36
N GLY A 42 -1.88 4.17 20.14
CA GLY A 42 -0.45 4.03 19.85
C GLY A 42 -0.16 3.08 18.70
N ILE A 43 1.12 2.72 18.56
CA ILE A 43 1.61 1.85 17.50
C ILE A 43 1.97 0.48 18.08
N PHE A 44 1.35 -0.56 17.53
CA PHE A 44 1.47 -1.93 18.02
C PHE A 44 2.03 -2.86 16.96
N ILE A 45 2.95 -3.73 17.36
CA ILE A 45 3.44 -4.80 16.50
C ILE A 45 2.49 -6.00 16.61
N TRP A 46 2.07 -6.52 15.46
CA TRP A 46 1.12 -7.64 15.43
C TRP A 46 1.50 -8.73 14.40
N THR A 47 2.78 -8.81 14.03
CA THR A 47 3.29 -9.79 13.05
C THR A 47 3.08 -11.24 13.51
N ASP A 48 3.41 -11.54 14.77
CA ASP A 48 3.22 -12.89 15.32
C ASP A 48 1.74 -13.23 15.50
N THR A 49 0.92 -12.22 15.80
CA THR A 49 -0.54 -12.34 15.86
C THR A 49 -1.11 -12.77 14.51
N LEU A 50 -0.71 -12.12 13.40
CA LEU A 50 -1.11 -12.57 12.06
C LEU A 50 -0.72 -14.03 11.82
N ARG A 51 0.53 -14.41 12.13
CA ARG A 51 1.02 -15.78 11.92
C ARG A 51 0.26 -16.83 12.74
N ALA A 52 -0.22 -16.46 13.92
CA ALA A 52 -1.06 -17.32 14.75
C ALA A 52 -2.50 -17.40 14.22
N SER A 53 -3.03 -16.28 13.72
CA SER A 53 -4.42 -16.15 13.26
C SER A 53 -4.66 -16.63 11.81
N LEU A 54 -3.61 -16.73 10.98
CA LEU A 54 -3.64 -17.22 9.60
C LEU A 54 -2.70 -18.43 9.44
N PRO A 55 -3.03 -19.60 10.03
CA PRO A 55 -2.18 -20.78 9.99
C PRO A 55 -1.97 -21.34 8.58
N GLU A 56 -2.91 -21.14 7.66
CA GLU A 56 -2.84 -21.58 6.25
C GLU A 56 -1.62 -21.00 5.53
N MET A 57 -1.16 -19.81 5.97
CA MET A 57 0.04 -19.19 5.43
C MET A 57 1.27 -20.10 5.54
N ARG A 58 1.32 -21.04 6.52
CA ARG A 58 2.46 -21.96 6.73
C ARG A 58 2.70 -22.92 5.58
N ASP A 59 1.64 -23.27 4.85
CA ASP A 59 1.68 -24.22 3.74
C ASP A 59 1.92 -23.53 2.38
N VAL A 60 1.90 -22.19 2.37
CA VAL A 60 2.13 -21.37 1.18
C VAL A 60 3.63 -21.28 0.88
N ARG A 61 4.04 -21.86 -0.25
CA ARG A 61 5.41 -21.73 -0.76
C ARG A 61 5.65 -20.35 -1.38
N VAL A 62 4.72 -19.89 -2.20
CA VAL A 62 4.75 -18.59 -2.89
C VAL A 62 3.32 -18.07 -2.92
N GLY A 63 3.10 -16.87 -2.39
CA GLY A 63 1.78 -16.25 -2.34
C GLY A 63 1.83 -14.77 -2.07
N MET A 64 0.66 -14.20 -1.83
CA MET A 64 0.50 -12.82 -1.38
C MET A 64 -0.64 -12.77 -0.36
N VAL A 65 -0.52 -11.91 0.64
CA VAL A 65 -1.62 -11.62 1.56
C VAL A 65 -1.95 -10.13 1.51
N ASN A 66 -3.20 -9.81 1.26
CA ASN A 66 -3.75 -8.49 1.54
C ASN A 66 -4.22 -8.44 2.99
N LEU A 67 -3.85 -7.38 3.70
CA LEU A 67 -4.33 -7.08 5.06
C LEU A 67 -5.09 -5.76 5.01
N PHE A 68 -6.40 -5.81 5.19
CA PHE A 68 -7.27 -4.64 5.15
C PHE A 68 -7.90 -4.39 6.52
N LEU A 69 -7.63 -3.23 7.11
CA LEU A 69 -8.19 -2.80 8.39
C LEU A 69 -9.55 -2.13 8.18
N LYS A 70 -10.58 -2.69 8.82
CA LYS A 70 -11.94 -2.15 8.89
C LYS A 70 -12.04 -1.06 9.96
N SER A 71 -11.42 0.08 9.71
CA SER A 71 -11.48 1.26 10.59
C SER A 71 -11.14 2.53 9.82
N ALA A 72 -11.95 3.58 9.96
CA ALA A 72 -11.61 4.89 9.39
C ALA A 72 -10.57 5.68 10.19
N THR A 73 -10.20 5.23 11.41
CA THR A 73 -9.30 5.96 12.32
C THR A 73 -8.03 5.21 12.68
N GLY A 74 -7.89 3.96 12.21
CA GLY A 74 -6.68 3.18 12.34
C GLY A 74 -5.99 2.97 11.00
N ALA A 75 -4.70 2.65 11.04
CA ALA A 75 -3.91 2.39 9.84
C ALA A 75 -3.00 1.17 10.00
N LEU A 76 -2.56 0.63 8.86
CA LEU A 76 -1.62 -0.48 8.78
C LEU A 76 -0.38 -0.06 8.00
N THR A 77 0.79 -0.43 8.50
CA THR A 77 2.05 -0.20 7.79
C THR A 77 3.06 -1.28 8.15
N VAL A 78 4.19 -1.29 7.44
CA VAL A 78 5.35 -2.10 7.79
C VAL A 78 6.48 -1.16 8.13
N ASN A 79 7.09 -1.34 9.29
CA ASN A 79 8.29 -0.61 9.66
C ASN A 79 9.14 -1.43 10.63
N GLU A 80 10.17 -0.82 11.20
CA GLU A 80 11.13 -1.47 12.07
C GLU A 80 10.48 -2.13 13.29
N ASN A 81 10.99 -3.30 13.67
CA ASN A 81 10.54 -4.10 14.79
C ASN A 81 11.72 -4.49 15.70
N CYS A 82 12.85 -3.79 15.54
CA CYS A 82 14.05 -4.02 16.34
C CYS A 82 14.04 -3.12 17.58
N ASP A 83 14.00 -1.80 17.38
CA ASP A 83 14.01 -0.83 18.46
C ASP A 83 12.59 -0.44 18.93
N PRO A 84 12.25 -0.55 20.24
CA PRO A 84 10.98 -0.07 20.77
C PRO A 84 10.77 1.46 20.66
N ASP A 85 11.84 2.28 20.65
CA ASP A 85 11.73 3.73 20.60
C ASP A 85 11.16 4.22 19.26
N VAL A 86 11.42 3.51 18.16
CA VAL A 86 10.86 3.80 16.83
C VAL A 86 9.34 3.94 16.88
N ARG A 87 8.62 3.11 17.66
CA ARG A 87 7.15 3.20 17.77
C ARG A 87 6.69 4.47 18.48
N THR A 88 7.42 4.88 19.50
CA THR A 88 7.10 6.10 20.25
C THR A 88 7.39 7.33 19.40
N ASP A 89 8.55 7.34 18.75
CA ASP A 89 9.00 8.42 17.87
C ASP A 89 8.10 8.55 16.63
N MET A 90 7.74 7.43 16.01
CA MET A 90 6.79 7.39 14.91
C MET A 90 5.43 7.94 15.32
N GLN A 91 4.92 7.56 16.49
CA GLN A 91 3.66 8.10 16.99
C GLN A 91 3.73 9.62 17.16
N ASN A 92 4.78 10.12 17.83
CA ASN A 92 4.98 11.55 18.04
C ASN A 92 5.07 12.30 16.70
N ALA A 93 5.83 11.78 15.74
CA ALA A 93 5.97 12.38 14.42
C ALA A 93 4.63 12.45 13.68
N LEU A 94 3.87 11.35 13.64
CA LEU A 94 2.59 11.34 12.95
C LEU A 94 1.56 12.26 13.61
N GLU A 95 1.62 12.44 14.94
CA GLU A 95 0.79 13.43 15.66
C GLU A 95 1.25 14.88 15.42
N ALA A 96 2.53 15.12 15.15
CA ALA A 96 3.04 16.42 14.74
C ALA A 96 2.66 16.76 13.29
N ILE A 97 2.64 15.77 12.39
CA ILE A 97 2.24 15.94 10.99
C ILE A 97 0.72 16.12 10.86
N VAL A 98 -0.05 15.22 11.50
CA VAL A 98 -1.51 15.28 11.54
C VAL A 98 -1.97 15.32 13.00
N PRO A 99 -2.35 16.52 13.49
CA PRO A 99 -2.70 16.75 14.90
C PRO A 99 -3.73 15.77 15.47
N VAL A 100 -3.64 15.53 16.78
CA VAL A 100 -4.64 14.76 17.53
C VAL A 100 -6.03 15.38 17.34
N GLY A 101 -7.02 14.54 17.03
CA GLY A 101 -8.37 14.98 16.65
C GLY A 101 -8.65 14.88 15.15
N LEU A 102 -7.60 14.78 14.31
CA LEU A 102 -7.68 14.48 12.87
C LEU A 102 -7.29 13.01 12.59
N ASP A 103 -7.79 12.11 13.43
CA ASP A 103 -7.43 10.69 13.39
C ASP A 103 -7.84 10.02 12.07
N GLU A 104 -8.93 10.46 11.45
CA GLU A 104 -9.40 9.97 10.14
C GLU A 104 -8.42 10.35 9.02
N GLN A 105 -7.92 11.58 9.03
CA GLN A 105 -6.96 12.08 8.06
C GLN A 105 -5.60 11.41 8.24
N ARG A 106 -5.15 11.22 9.50
CA ARG A 106 -3.90 10.52 9.79
C ARG A 106 -3.96 9.06 9.34
N ALA A 107 -5.07 8.38 9.60
CA ALA A 107 -5.28 7.00 9.17
C ALA A 107 -5.28 6.88 7.64
N ALA A 108 -5.96 7.80 6.95
CA ALA A 108 -6.01 7.84 5.50
C ALA A 108 -4.65 8.18 4.85
N LEU A 109 -3.84 9.02 5.50
CA LEU A 109 -2.49 9.36 5.04
C LEU A 109 -1.54 8.17 5.10
N VAL A 110 -1.61 7.34 6.14
CA VAL A 110 -0.77 6.12 6.26
C VAL A 110 -1.34 4.95 5.47
N GLY A 111 -2.67 4.85 5.38
CA GLY A 111 -3.39 3.80 4.67
C GLY A 111 -3.89 2.65 5.57
N CYS A 112 -5.00 2.04 5.17
CA CYS A 112 -5.64 0.93 5.89
C CYS A 112 -5.49 -0.43 5.20
N SER A 113 -4.77 -0.49 4.07
CA SER A 113 -4.59 -1.71 3.28
C SER A 113 -3.14 -1.89 2.89
N ILE A 114 -2.62 -3.11 3.03
CA ILE A 114 -1.27 -3.45 2.60
C ILE A 114 -1.22 -4.85 2.00
N ASP A 115 -0.59 -4.96 0.85
CA ASP A 115 -0.31 -6.23 0.18
C ASP A 115 1.12 -6.68 0.51
N LEU A 116 1.30 -7.92 0.92
CA LEU A 116 2.61 -8.44 1.33
C LEU A 116 2.87 -9.81 0.70
N PRO A 117 4.03 -10.01 0.04
CA PRO A 117 4.42 -11.32 -0.45
C PRO A 117 4.57 -12.34 0.69
N VAL A 118 4.09 -13.55 0.43
CA VAL A 118 4.29 -14.73 1.28
C VAL A 118 5.28 -15.66 0.58
N ARG A 119 6.27 -16.12 1.32
CA ARG A 119 7.27 -17.06 0.83
C ARG A 119 7.65 -18.03 1.94
N ASP A 120 7.65 -19.33 1.61
CA ASP A 120 8.06 -20.42 2.49
C ASP A 120 7.42 -20.31 3.89
N GLY A 121 6.09 -20.10 3.91
CA GLY A 121 5.32 -20.07 5.14
C GLY A 121 5.28 -18.73 5.89
N ARG A 122 5.91 -17.66 5.36
CA ARG A 122 6.15 -16.39 6.06
C ARG A 122 6.00 -15.18 5.17
N LEU A 123 5.72 -14.02 5.75
CA LEU A 123 5.84 -12.74 5.03
C LEU A 123 7.30 -12.53 4.58
N ALA A 124 7.50 -12.07 3.34
CA ALA A 124 8.82 -11.85 2.74
C ALA A 124 9.51 -10.55 3.20
N LEU A 125 9.28 -10.14 4.45
CA LEU A 125 9.78 -8.91 5.06
C LEU A 125 11.31 -8.87 5.15
N GLY A 126 11.85 -7.65 5.21
CA GLY A 126 13.25 -7.36 5.56
C GLY A 126 13.61 -7.74 7.00
N THR A 127 14.91 -7.68 7.32
CA THR A 127 15.48 -8.15 8.61
C THR A 127 14.74 -7.59 9.82
N TRP A 128 14.42 -6.30 9.78
CA TRP A 128 13.79 -5.57 10.88
C TRP A 128 12.34 -5.21 10.62
N GLN A 129 11.80 -5.49 9.45
CA GLN A 129 10.42 -5.14 9.14
C GLN A 129 9.42 -5.99 9.94
N GLY A 130 8.37 -5.34 10.43
CA GLY A 130 7.22 -5.95 11.09
C GLY A 130 5.94 -5.17 10.81
N LEU A 131 4.80 -5.84 10.96
CA LEU A 131 3.47 -5.25 10.85
C LEU A 131 3.17 -4.34 12.03
N TYR A 132 2.83 -3.09 11.70
CA TYR A 132 2.32 -2.10 12.63
C TYR A 132 0.80 -1.95 12.48
N LEU A 133 0.13 -1.82 13.62
CA LEU A 133 -1.22 -1.29 13.75
C LEU A 133 -1.11 0.08 14.42
N LEU A 134 -1.54 1.12 13.74
CA LEU A 134 -1.74 2.45 14.32
C LEU A 134 -3.17 2.49 14.85
N ALA A 135 -3.33 2.46 16.18
CA ALA A 135 -4.63 2.56 16.81
C ALA A 135 -4.82 3.97 17.38
N SER A 136 -5.87 4.67 16.95
CA SER A 136 -6.20 5.99 17.50
C SER A 136 -6.90 5.92 18.87
N ASN A 137 -7.52 4.78 19.18
CA ASN A 137 -8.27 4.55 20.41
C ASN A 137 -8.06 3.11 20.93
N ALA A 138 -8.41 2.87 22.19
CA ALA A 138 -8.54 1.52 22.73
C ALA A 138 -9.79 0.82 22.18
N GLY A 139 -9.74 -0.51 22.09
CA GLY A 139 -10.87 -1.35 21.72
C GLY A 139 -10.67 -2.13 20.43
N PRO A 140 -11.59 -3.07 20.13
CA PRO A 140 -11.41 -4.03 19.05
C PRO A 140 -11.53 -3.38 17.67
N VAL A 141 -10.61 -3.74 16.77
CA VAL A 141 -10.64 -3.45 15.34
C VAL A 141 -10.52 -4.75 14.55
N GLN A 142 -11.05 -4.79 13.33
CA GLN A 142 -11.02 -5.99 12.50
C GLN A 142 -10.09 -5.82 11.30
N VAL A 143 -9.26 -6.82 11.04
CA VAL A 143 -8.47 -6.94 9.82
C VAL A 143 -9.01 -8.10 8.99
N VAL A 144 -9.35 -7.84 7.74
CA VAL A 144 -9.64 -8.89 6.75
C VAL A 144 -8.31 -9.28 6.11
N ALA A 145 -7.85 -10.49 6.39
CA ALA A 145 -6.67 -11.07 5.77
C ALA A 145 -7.10 -11.96 4.61
N THR A 146 -6.73 -11.58 3.38
CA THR A 146 -7.03 -12.34 2.16
C THR A 146 -5.72 -12.88 1.60
N LEU A 147 -5.49 -14.17 1.80
CA LEU A 147 -4.32 -14.93 1.36
C LEU A 147 -4.61 -15.57 0.00
N VAL A 148 -3.71 -15.37 -0.95
CA VAL A 148 -3.71 -16.06 -2.24
C VAL A 148 -2.44 -16.90 -2.39
N ASP A 149 -2.61 -18.18 -2.71
CA ASP A 149 -1.53 -19.16 -2.89
C ASP A 149 -1.41 -19.61 -4.36
N HIS A 150 -0.24 -20.15 -4.72
CA HIS A 150 -0.01 -20.85 -5.97
C HIS A 150 -0.70 -22.23 -5.94
N LYS A 151 -2.02 -22.24 -6.09
CA LYS A 151 -2.85 -23.45 -6.14
C LYS A 151 -3.92 -23.34 -7.22
N GLY A 152 -4.41 -24.50 -7.66
CA GLY A 152 -5.37 -24.58 -8.75
C GLY A 152 -4.81 -23.91 -10.01
N ASP A 153 -5.54 -22.92 -10.51
CA ASP A 153 -5.17 -22.18 -11.72
C ASP A 153 -4.57 -20.79 -11.45
N THR A 154 -4.49 -20.39 -10.18
CA THR A 154 -3.82 -19.14 -9.80
C THR A 154 -2.32 -19.35 -9.87
N LYS A 155 -1.65 -18.56 -10.71
CA LYS A 155 -0.19 -18.63 -10.90
C LYS A 155 0.46 -17.45 -10.22
N ILE A 156 1.25 -17.74 -9.20
CA ILE A 156 2.04 -16.72 -8.48
C ILE A 156 3.52 -16.97 -8.72
N ASP A 157 4.22 -15.91 -9.13
CA ASP A 157 5.65 -15.89 -9.34
C ASP A 157 6.26 -14.78 -8.48
N THR A 158 7.36 -15.08 -7.77
CA THR A 158 8.06 -14.12 -6.92
C THR A 158 9.55 -14.09 -7.24
N LYS A 159 10.11 -12.90 -7.36
CA LYS A 159 11.53 -12.65 -7.64
C LYS A 159 12.10 -11.69 -6.60
N ASN A 160 13.29 -11.97 -6.10
CA ASN A 160 14.06 -10.99 -5.36
C ASN A 160 14.76 -10.08 -6.37
N VAL A 161 14.73 -8.77 -6.13
CA VAL A 161 15.36 -7.78 -7.00
C VAL A 161 16.20 -6.83 -6.17
N LYS A 162 17.14 -6.15 -6.84
CA LYS A 162 17.89 -5.03 -6.28
C LYS A 162 17.47 -3.77 -7.00
N LEU A 163 16.80 -2.88 -6.29
CA LEU A 163 16.38 -1.58 -6.80
C LEU A 163 17.54 -0.59 -6.66
N ASN A 164 17.78 0.24 -7.67
CA ASN A 164 18.86 1.21 -7.66
C ASN A 164 18.54 2.39 -6.72
N ALA A 165 19.47 2.72 -5.83
CA ALA A 165 19.40 3.82 -4.87
C ALA A 165 20.82 4.34 -4.59
N PRO A 166 21.43 5.08 -5.54
CA PRO A 166 22.81 5.56 -5.44
C PRO A 166 23.01 6.60 -4.34
N SER A 167 21.93 7.28 -3.94
CA SER A 167 21.92 8.32 -2.91
C SER A 167 20.51 8.46 -2.36
N ARG A 168 20.35 9.29 -1.34
CA ARG A 168 19.06 9.84 -0.94
C ARG A 168 18.32 10.47 -2.13
N GLY A 169 16.98 10.38 -2.09
CA GLY A 169 16.07 10.85 -3.13
C GLY A 169 15.30 9.72 -3.82
N CYS A 170 14.42 10.07 -4.76
CA CYS A 170 13.65 9.09 -5.51
C CYS A 170 14.34 8.68 -6.82
N HIS A 171 14.29 7.39 -7.13
CA HIS A 171 14.99 6.74 -8.25
C HIS A 171 14.07 5.82 -9.04
N PRO A 172 14.16 5.77 -10.38
CA PRO A 172 13.42 4.81 -11.18
C PRO A 172 13.69 3.36 -10.78
N ALA A 173 12.62 2.59 -10.56
CA ALA A 173 12.68 1.16 -10.24
C ALA A 173 12.25 0.26 -11.42
N ARG A 174 11.78 0.84 -12.53
CA ARG A 174 11.21 0.14 -13.69
C ARG A 174 12.13 -0.96 -14.21
N ASP A 175 13.39 -0.65 -14.51
CA ASP A 175 14.32 -1.60 -15.15
C ASP A 175 14.57 -2.84 -14.29
N ALA A 176 14.69 -2.67 -12.97
CA ALA A 176 14.88 -3.78 -12.05
C ALA A 176 13.64 -4.68 -11.95
N ILE A 177 12.44 -4.09 -12.05
CA ILE A 177 11.16 -4.80 -12.04
C ILE A 177 10.93 -5.51 -13.39
N ASP A 178 11.23 -4.86 -14.52
CA ASP A 178 11.12 -5.46 -15.86
C ASP A 178 12.12 -6.61 -16.01
N ALA A 179 13.36 -6.47 -15.51
CA ALA A 179 14.32 -7.56 -15.52
C ALA A 179 13.83 -8.81 -14.73
N ALA A 180 13.00 -8.61 -13.71
CA ALA A 180 12.38 -9.70 -12.96
C ALA A 180 11.20 -10.35 -13.70
N PHE A 181 10.44 -9.54 -14.44
CA PHE A 181 9.28 -9.93 -15.24
C PHE A 181 9.38 -9.31 -16.65
N PRO A 182 10.20 -9.89 -17.55
CA PRO A 182 10.54 -9.25 -18.82
C PRO A 182 9.33 -8.84 -19.65
N GLY A 183 9.33 -7.59 -20.10
CA GLY A 183 8.27 -7.04 -20.94
C GLY A 183 6.96 -6.76 -20.21
N VAL A 184 6.98 -6.69 -18.87
CA VAL A 184 5.78 -6.30 -18.09
C VAL A 184 5.47 -4.82 -18.28
N PHE A 185 6.46 -4.00 -18.64
CA PHE A 185 6.19 -2.60 -18.97
C PHE A 185 6.35 -2.26 -20.46
N ASP A 186 7.27 -2.91 -21.18
CA ASP A 186 7.68 -2.52 -22.56
C ASP A 186 7.59 -3.66 -23.60
N GLY A 187 6.94 -4.78 -23.27
CA GLY A 187 6.97 -5.98 -24.13
C GLY A 187 5.96 -5.98 -25.29
N ASP A 188 6.43 -6.29 -26.50
CA ASP A 188 5.61 -6.65 -27.68
C ASP A 188 5.14 -8.12 -27.66
N ASP A 189 5.66 -8.94 -26.73
CA ASP A 189 5.43 -10.39 -26.67
C ASP A 189 4.11 -10.69 -25.93
N GLU A 190 2.98 -10.17 -26.45
CA GLU A 190 1.61 -10.23 -25.88
C GLU A 190 1.26 -11.64 -25.38
N LYS A 191 1.76 -12.69 -26.05
CA LYS A 191 1.46 -14.09 -25.72
C LYS A 191 2.11 -14.63 -24.46
N LYS A 192 3.24 -14.07 -23.99
CA LYS A 192 3.92 -14.53 -22.76
C LYS A 192 3.41 -13.83 -21.50
N ASN A 193 2.93 -12.60 -21.64
CA ASN A 193 2.49 -11.76 -20.53
C ASN A 193 0.98 -11.52 -20.47
N SER A 194 0.18 -12.02 -21.42
CA SER A 194 -1.28 -11.85 -21.47
C SER A 194 -1.98 -12.25 -20.17
N GLY A 195 -3.01 -11.48 -19.82
CA GLY A 195 -3.90 -11.76 -18.70
C GLY A 195 -3.68 -10.80 -17.55
N ALA A 196 -4.80 -10.24 -17.06
CA ALA A 196 -4.79 -9.31 -15.95
C ALA A 196 -4.17 -9.95 -14.70
N SER A 197 -3.32 -9.19 -14.02
CA SER A 197 -2.62 -9.66 -12.84
C SER A 197 -2.32 -8.52 -11.87
N LEU A 198 -1.95 -8.86 -10.64
CA LEU A 198 -1.48 -7.91 -9.64
C LEU A 198 0.03 -8.05 -9.50
N LEU A 199 0.77 -6.97 -9.74
CA LEU A 199 2.23 -6.91 -9.56
C LEU A 199 2.53 -6.13 -8.28
N ASN A 200 2.82 -6.84 -7.19
CA ASN A 200 3.23 -6.25 -5.93
C ASN A 200 4.76 -6.09 -5.88
N VAL A 201 5.22 -4.94 -5.41
CA VAL A 201 6.63 -4.64 -5.11
C VAL A 201 6.72 -4.27 -3.63
N LEU A 202 7.52 -5.01 -2.86
CA LEU A 202 7.84 -4.73 -1.47
C LEU A 202 9.33 -4.40 -1.36
N VAL A 203 9.68 -3.19 -0.94
CA VAL A 203 11.06 -2.88 -0.55
C VAL A 203 11.34 -3.41 0.85
N LYS A 204 12.44 -4.13 1.02
CA LYS A 204 12.79 -4.85 2.27
C LYS A 204 13.58 -3.99 3.25
N HIS A 205 13.29 -2.69 3.27
CA HIS A 205 13.99 -1.69 4.06
C HIS A 205 12.97 -0.87 4.86
N THR A 206 13.34 -0.45 6.06
CA THR A 206 12.50 0.33 6.98
C THR A 206 12.60 1.84 6.71
N SER A 207 13.54 2.23 5.87
CA SER A 207 13.95 3.61 5.56
C SER A 207 13.82 3.94 4.08
N ALA A 208 13.05 3.15 3.32
CA ALA A 208 12.82 3.37 1.89
C ALA A 208 11.38 3.01 1.52
N SER A 209 10.81 3.71 0.55
CA SER A 209 9.41 3.56 0.14
C SER A 209 9.25 3.48 -1.37
N LEU A 210 8.03 3.17 -1.80
CA LEU A 210 7.68 3.02 -3.21
C LEU A 210 6.49 3.92 -3.55
N THR A 211 6.56 4.59 -4.69
CA THR A 211 5.47 5.41 -5.21
C THR A 211 5.40 5.31 -6.73
N VAL A 212 4.29 5.73 -7.33
CA VAL A 212 4.16 5.86 -8.79
C VAL A 212 4.12 7.33 -9.12
N ASN A 213 4.98 7.77 -10.04
CA ASN A 213 4.98 9.14 -10.53
C ASN A 213 5.68 9.25 -11.90
N ASP A 214 5.90 10.47 -12.36
CA ASP A 214 6.73 10.78 -13.52
C ASP A 214 8.21 10.46 -13.22
N ALA A 215 8.55 9.18 -13.28
CA ALA A 215 9.82 8.63 -12.80
C ALA A 215 11.05 9.18 -13.55
N ASN A 216 10.91 9.63 -14.79
CA ASN A 216 12.02 10.18 -15.57
C ASN A 216 12.09 11.72 -15.55
N ASP A 217 11.29 12.39 -14.71
CA ASP A 217 11.36 13.83 -14.48
C ASP A 217 12.14 14.14 -13.19
N ASP A 218 13.38 14.58 -13.34
CA ASP A 218 14.27 14.93 -12.22
C ASP A 218 13.71 16.03 -11.31
N SER A 219 12.92 16.95 -11.86
CA SER A 219 12.29 18.01 -11.08
C SER A 219 11.20 17.46 -10.17
N VAL A 220 10.43 16.46 -10.64
CA VAL A 220 9.43 15.77 -9.83
C VAL A 220 10.09 14.96 -8.72
N ARG A 221 11.15 14.20 -9.05
CA ARG A 221 11.90 13.42 -8.05
C ARG A 221 12.49 14.32 -6.96
N SER A 222 13.02 15.47 -7.34
CA SER A 222 13.58 16.47 -6.42
C SER A 222 12.50 17.16 -5.58
N ALA A 223 11.32 17.43 -6.16
CA ALA A 223 10.20 18.01 -5.45
C ALA A 223 9.64 17.05 -4.38
N ILE A 224 9.51 15.76 -4.70
CA ILE A 224 9.08 14.73 -3.73
C ILE A 224 10.05 14.68 -2.54
N GLU A 225 11.36 14.61 -2.82
CA GLU A 225 12.38 14.61 -1.78
C GLU A 225 12.33 15.88 -0.91
N SER A 226 12.25 17.05 -1.55
CA SER A 226 12.21 18.34 -0.85
C SER A 226 10.97 18.46 0.04
N ALA A 227 9.81 18.00 -0.45
CA ALA A 227 8.58 18.01 0.31
C ALA A 227 8.62 17.07 1.51
N LEU A 228 9.16 15.85 1.35
CA LEU A 228 9.34 14.91 2.44
C LEU A 228 10.29 15.47 3.52
N ASN A 229 11.32 16.21 3.12
CA ASN A 229 12.26 16.85 4.04
C ASN A 229 11.65 18.03 4.79
N ALA A 230 10.77 18.79 4.14
CA ALA A 230 9.99 19.82 4.80
C ALA A 230 8.98 19.22 5.79
N LEU A 231 8.35 18.09 5.43
CA LEU A 231 7.33 17.43 6.23
C LEU A 231 7.92 16.72 7.46
N VAL A 232 9.07 16.08 7.30
CA VAL A 232 9.79 15.37 8.37
C VAL A 232 11.29 15.75 8.33
N PRO A 233 11.65 16.92 8.87
CA PRO A 233 13.02 17.40 8.86
C PRO A 233 13.88 16.72 9.93
N GLU A 234 15.18 16.60 9.66
CA GLU A 234 16.20 16.10 10.60
C GLU A 234 16.35 17.00 11.84
N SER A 235 15.90 18.25 11.75
CA SER A 235 15.87 19.17 12.89
C SER A 235 15.01 18.64 14.04
N TRP A 236 14.13 17.67 13.80
CA TRP A 236 13.34 16.98 14.82
C TRP A 236 14.17 16.02 15.71
N ASN A 237 15.45 15.81 15.45
CA ASN A 237 16.35 15.14 16.40
C ASN A 237 16.81 16.06 17.54
N TYR A 238 16.59 17.37 17.40
CA TYR A 238 17.16 18.37 18.31
C TYR A 238 16.06 19.10 19.09
N PRO A 239 16.37 19.61 20.30
CA PRO A 239 15.43 20.46 21.05
C PRO A 239 14.98 21.67 20.23
N GLY A 240 13.67 21.95 20.26
CA GLY A 240 13.06 23.06 19.51
C GLY A 240 12.40 22.66 18.19
N GLY A 241 12.55 21.40 17.75
CA GLY A 241 11.71 20.80 16.71
C GLY A 241 10.28 20.52 17.19
N ALA A 242 9.41 20.09 16.26
CA ALA A 242 8.03 19.71 16.60
C ALA A 242 7.97 18.46 17.48
N VAL A 243 8.96 17.58 17.32
CA VAL A 243 9.24 16.43 18.19
C VAL A 243 10.73 16.38 18.50
N THR A 244 11.12 15.52 19.44
CA THR A 244 12.52 15.19 19.71
C THR A 244 12.66 13.68 19.70
N PHE A 245 13.23 13.15 18.61
CA PHE A 245 13.43 11.72 18.42
C PHE A 245 14.44 11.15 19.43
N ARG A 246 14.21 9.89 19.83
CA ARG A 246 15.11 9.11 20.67
C ARG A 246 15.97 8.17 19.82
N HIS A 247 15.37 7.58 18.79
CA HIS A 247 16.02 6.69 17.84
C HIS A 247 16.92 7.49 16.87
N THR A 248 18.16 7.73 17.27
CA THR A 248 19.12 8.56 16.51
C THR A 248 20.49 7.89 16.34
N ASP A 249 20.59 6.63 16.74
CA ASP A 249 21.86 5.90 16.83
C ASP A 249 22.53 5.69 15.46
N GLU A 250 21.76 5.64 14.37
CA GLU A 250 22.30 5.53 13.01
C GLU A 250 22.37 6.88 12.25
N GLY A 251 22.32 8.01 12.96
CA GLY A 251 22.49 9.37 12.42
C GLY A 251 21.20 10.18 12.25
N ASP A 252 21.34 11.46 11.89
CA ASP A 252 20.24 12.43 11.91
C ASP A 252 19.08 12.12 10.95
N ASP A 253 19.32 11.42 9.85
CA ASP A 253 18.26 11.06 8.90
C ASP A 253 17.62 9.69 9.19
N ASP A 254 17.94 9.06 10.33
CA ASP A 254 17.46 7.72 10.70
C ASP A 254 15.96 7.69 10.96
N MET A 255 15.52 8.22 12.10
CA MET A 255 14.10 8.28 12.42
C MET A 255 13.26 9.06 11.38
N PRO A 256 13.71 10.21 10.82
CA PRO A 256 13.01 10.84 9.70
C PRO A 256 12.77 9.89 8.52
N ALA A 257 13.74 9.03 8.17
CA ALA A 257 13.56 8.06 7.10
C ALA A 257 12.53 6.99 7.43
N HIS A 258 12.46 6.52 8.67
CA HIS A 258 11.40 5.61 9.11
C HIS A 258 10.02 6.25 8.94
N VAL A 259 9.84 7.51 9.38
CA VAL A 259 8.56 8.22 9.25
C VAL A 259 8.19 8.40 7.78
N LYS A 260 9.12 8.88 6.94
CA LYS A 260 8.90 9.05 5.49
C LYS A 260 8.52 7.73 4.82
N SER A 261 9.15 6.63 5.22
CA SER A 261 8.80 5.28 4.75
C SER A 261 7.38 4.87 5.14
N THR A 262 6.90 5.26 6.33
CA THR A 262 5.54 4.98 6.78
C THR A 262 4.50 5.85 6.06
N LEU A 263 4.82 7.09 5.74
CA LEU A 263 3.92 8.00 5.00
C LEU A 263 3.72 7.57 3.55
N VAL A 264 4.80 7.22 2.85
CA VAL A 264 4.74 6.85 1.43
C VAL A 264 4.42 5.36 1.23
N GLY A 265 4.90 4.49 2.12
CA GLY A 265 4.63 3.05 2.11
C GLY A 265 5.74 2.20 1.49
N ALA A 266 6.05 1.06 2.14
CA ALA A 266 7.08 0.12 1.70
C ALA A 266 6.58 -0.90 0.65
N SER A 267 5.26 -0.98 0.41
CA SER A 267 4.64 -1.93 -0.51
C SER A 267 3.71 -1.21 -1.46
N LEU A 268 3.80 -1.55 -2.75
CA LEU A 268 3.00 -0.98 -3.82
C LEU A 268 2.49 -2.10 -4.72
N THR A 269 1.20 -2.08 -5.04
CA THR A 269 0.60 -3.00 -6.01
C THR A 269 0.20 -2.24 -7.27
N VAL A 270 0.69 -2.69 -8.42
CA VAL A 270 0.36 -2.17 -9.75
C VAL A 270 -0.41 -3.24 -10.51
N PRO A 271 -1.61 -2.96 -11.03
CA PRO A 271 -2.29 -3.91 -11.90
C PRO A 271 -1.57 -3.99 -13.24
N VAL A 272 -1.59 -5.19 -13.81
CA VAL A 272 -1.18 -5.48 -15.18
C VAL A 272 -2.46 -5.71 -15.97
N ASP A 273 -2.58 -5.09 -17.13
CA ASP A 273 -3.76 -5.18 -17.97
C ASP A 273 -3.89 -6.52 -18.71
N LEU A 274 -4.95 -6.64 -19.50
CA LEU A 274 -5.22 -7.84 -20.31
C LEU A 274 -4.13 -8.09 -21.38
N GLY A 275 -3.49 -7.04 -21.89
CA GLY A 275 -2.37 -7.11 -22.84
C GLY A 275 -1.05 -7.56 -22.19
N GLY A 276 -0.98 -7.51 -20.86
CA GLY A 276 0.20 -7.89 -20.10
C GLY A 276 1.08 -6.70 -19.72
N HIS A 277 0.57 -5.48 -19.84
CA HIS A 277 1.29 -4.24 -19.56
C HIS A 277 0.89 -3.65 -18.20
N ALA A 278 1.87 -3.25 -17.40
CA ALA A 278 1.62 -2.58 -16.13
C ALA A 278 0.90 -1.24 -16.34
N CYS A 279 -0.15 -0.97 -15.57
CA CYS A 279 -1.03 0.19 -15.77
C CYS A 279 -0.44 1.54 -15.33
N VAL A 280 0.88 1.66 -15.12
CA VAL A 280 1.56 2.90 -14.68
C VAL A 280 1.61 4.01 -15.75
N GLY A 281 1.06 3.77 -16.94
CA GLY A 281 1.02 4.72 -18.06
C GLY A 281 2.14 4.52 -19.07
N GLU A 282 2.12 5.31 -20.15
CA GLU A 282 3.05 5.17 -21.28
C GLU A 282 4.50 5.54 -20.93
N ALA A 283 5.44 4.74 -21.46
CA ALA A 283 6.87 5.02 -21.44
C ALA A 283 7.24 6.24 -22.32
N PRO A 284 8.39 6.88 -22.09
CA PRO A 284 9.35 6.60 -21.03
C PRO A 284 9.08 7.37 -19.73
N THR A 285 8.07 8.23 -19.63
CA THR A 285 8.04 9.21 -18.53
C THR A 285 7.61 8.65 -17.17
N ARG A 286 6.83 7.56 -17.13
CA ARG A 286 6.13 7.10 -15.92
C ARG A 286 6.59 5.75 -15.40
N GLY A 287 6.56 5.60 -14.08
CA GLY A 287 6.92 4.32 -13.47
C GLY A 287 6.95 4.32 -11.95
N VAL A 288 7.32 3.16 -11.42
CA VAL A 288 7.58 2.97 -10.00
C VAL A 288 8.88 3.69 -9.63
N LEU A 289 8.82 4.51 -8.60
CA LEU A 289 9.95 5.16 -7.95
C LEU A 289 10.26 4.44 -6.63
N LEU A 290 11.53 4.15 -6.38
CA LEU A 290 12.07 3.89 -5.06
C LEU A 290 12.50 5.21 -4.44
N CYS A 291 11.93 5.61 -3.31
CA CYS A 291 12.40 6.76 -2.56
C CYS A 291 13.33 6.30 -1.42
N GLU A 292 14.60 6.65 -1.56
CA GLU A 292 15.64 6.43 -0.57
C GLU A 292 15.68 7.60 0.41
N HIS A 293 15.37 7.36 1.68
CA HIS A 293 15.27 8.45 2.65
C HIS A 293 16.56 8.71 3.44
N ARG A 294 17.58 7.84 3.30
CA ARG A 294 18.85 7.95 4.03
C ARG A 294 19.97 8.43 3.10
N SER A 295 20.82 9.30 3.62
CA SER A 295 22.01 9.84 2.93
C SER A 295 23.15 8.82 2.91
N GLY A 296 23.22 7.96 3.92
CA GLY A 296 24.03 6.74 3.92
C GLY A 296 23.17 5.53 3.55
N GLY A 297 23.77 4.52 2.92
CA GLY A 297 23.09 3.23 2.77
C GLY A 297 22.73 2.66 4.14
N GLY A 298 21.45 2.50 4.46
CA GLY A 298 21.02 1.87 5.72
C GLY A 298 21.69 0.50 5.92
N PHE A 299 21.72 -0.01 7.16
CA PHE A 299 22.45 -1.23 7.49
C PHE A 299 22.05 -2.41 6.56
N GLY A 300 23.00 -2.91 5.76
CA GLY A 300 22.79 -4.01 4.82
C GLY A 300 22.43 -3.61 3.38
N GLY A 301 22.22 -2.32 3.09
CA GLY A 301 22.19 -1.79 1.73
C GLY A 301 23.61 -1.49 1.24
N SER A 302 24.08 -2.15 0.18
CA SER A 302 25.40 -1.91 -0.40
C SER A 302 25.46 -0.55 -1.12
N GLY A 303 25.32 0.57 -0.42
CA GLY A 303 25.60 1.96 -0.85
C GLY A 303 24.97 2.48 -2.16
N ALA A 304 24.25 1.65 -2.91
CA ALA A 304 23.75 1.92 -4.26
C ALA A 304 22.49 1.14 -4.61
N THR A 305 22.06 0.18 -3.78
CA THR A 305 20.85 -0.62 -4.06
C THR A 305 20.06 -0.93 -2.80
N ARG A 306 18.77 -1.23 -2.97
CA ARG A 306 17.86 -1.76 -1.95
C ARG A 306 17.29 -3.10 -2.39
N ASP A 307 17.37 -4.08 -1.50
CA ASP A 307 16.69 -5.36 -1.71
C ASP A 307 15.17 -5.16 -1.71
N ALA A 308 14.51 -5.76 -2.69
CA ALA A 308 13.06 -5.79 -2.79
C ALA A 308 12.58 -7.16 -3.28
N VAL A 309 11.28 -7.38 -3.18
CA VAL A 309 10.60 -8.57 -3.68
C VAL A 309 9.49 -8.11 -4.61
N VAL A 310 9.47 -8.68 -5.81
CA VAL A 310 8.41 -8.47 -6.80
C VAL A 310 7.61 -9.75 -6.92
N THR A 311 6.31 -9.68 -6.69
CA THR A 311 5.38 -10.81 -6.77
C THR A 311 4.29 -10.51 -7.77
N ARG A 312 4.13 -11.37 -8.78
CA ARG A 312 3.06 -11.30 -9.77
C ARG A 312 2.01 -12.36 -9.47
N VAL A 313 0.79 -11.95 -9.16
CA VAL A 313 -0.39 -12.81 -8.97
C VAL A 313 -1.20 -12.81 -10.26
N ARG A 314 -1.12 -13.88 -11.04
CA ARG A 314 -1.94 -14.07 -12.25
C ARG A 314 -3.23 -14.77 -11.88
N CYS A 315 -4.32 -14.04 -12.00
CA CYS A 315 -5.66 -14.49 -11.67
C CYS A 315 -6.25 -15.23 -12.88
N ARG A 316 -6.79 -16.44 -12.70
CA ARG A 316 -7.46 -17.18 -13.78
C ARG A 316 -8.71 -16.43 -14.24
N LYS A 317 -9.54 -16.04 -13.28
CA LYS A 317 -10.69 -15.17 -13.47
C LYS A 317 -10.29 -13.78 -13.02
N ALA A 318 -10.22 -12.87 -13.98
CA ALA A 318 -10.01 -11.47 -13.72
C ALA A 318 -11.05 -10.68 -14.52
N TYR A 319 -11.60 -9.66 -13.89
CA TYR A 319 -12.40 -8.66 -14.54
C TYR A 319 -11.68 -7.33 -14.40
N GLN A 320 -11.44 -6.65 -15.51
CA GLN A 320 -10.78 -5.35 -15.50
C GLN A 320 -11.60 -4.35 -16.31
N VAL A 321 -11.78 -3.16 -15.75
CA VAL A 321 -12.48 -2.06 -16.38
C VAL A 321 -11.76 -0.74 -16.11
N ALA A 322 -11.73 0.14 -17.11
CA ALA A 322 -11.29 1.52 -16.94
C ALA A 322 -12.52 2.41 -16.73
N LEU A 323 -12.53 3.17 -15.63
CA LEU A 323 -13.60 4.10 -15.29
C LEU A 323 -13.12 5.53 -15.54
N ALA A 324 -13.86 6.24 -16.40
CA ALA A 324 -13.71 7.67 -16.64
C ALA A 324 -14.17 8.48 -15.42
N MET A 325 -13.24 9.18 -14.77
CA MET A 325 -13.46 10.02 -13.59
C MET A 325 -13.23 11.49 -13.89
N ASP A 326 -14.02 12.34 -13.25
CA ASP A 326 -13.77 13.77 -13.15
C ASP A 326 -14.13 14.16 -11.71
N ALA A 327 -13.14 14.60 -10.94
CA ALA A 327 -13.34 15.04 -9.58
C ALA A 327 -13.49 16.57 -9.47
N GLY A 328 -13.33 17.30 -10.58
CA GLY A 328 -13.25 18.75 -10.59
C GLY A 328 -12.10 19.26 -9.73
N ASP A 329 -12.44 20.02 -8.69
CA ASP A 329 -11.50 20.59 -7.72
C ASP A 329 -11.52 19.87 -6.35
N GLU A 330 -12.20 18.73 -6.24
CA GLU A 330 -12.44 18.03 -4.96
C GLU A 330 -12.22 16.50 -5.02
N CYS A 331 -12.50 15.79 -3.92
CA CYS A 331 -12.61 14.33 -3.90
C CYS A 331 -14.05 13.87 -4.20
N VAL A 332 -14.19 12.82 -4.99
CA VAL A 332 -15.45 12.13 -5.28
C VAL A 332 -15.46 10.76 -4.60
N ASP A 333 -16.53 10.47 -3.85
CA ASP A 333 -16.81 9.13 -3.34
C ASP A 333 -17.18 8.20 -4.50
N VAL A 334 -16.36 7.18 -4.73
CA VAL A 334 -16.53 6.18 -5.80
C VAL A 334 -17.03 4.82 -5.27
N THR A 335 -17.41 4.74 -3.99
CA THR A 335 -17.73 3.47 -3.31
C THR A 335 -18.85 2.70 -4.00
N GLU A 336 -19.97 3.34 -4.34
CA GLU A 336 -21.08 2.64 -5.03
C GLU A 336 -20.70 2.20 -6.45
N ARG A 337 -19.93 3.04 -7.19
CA ARG A 337 -19.42 2.64 -8.52
C ARG A 337 -18.54 1.39 -8.42
N LEU A 338 -17.67 1.32 -7.41
CA LEU A 338 -16.84 0.14 -7.18
C LEU A 338 -17.69 -1.08 -6.77
N ARG A 339 -18.73 -0.91 -5.94
CA ARG A 339 -19.67 -1.98 -5.58
C ARG A 339 -20.36 -2.54 -6.83
N ASP A 340 -20.76 -1.68 -7.76
CA ASP A 340 -21.37 -2.11 -9.03
C ASP A 340 -20.38 -2.88 -9.92
N VAL A 341 -19.14 -2.40 -10.04
CA VAL A 341 -18.07 -3.13 -10.76
C VAL A 341 -17.83 -4.51 -10.14
N VAL A 342 -17.78 -4.62 -8.81
CA VAL A 342 -17.61 -5.92 -8.12
C VAL A 342 -18.79 -6.85 -8.43
N ARG A 343 -20.04 -6.35 -8.33
CA ARG A 343 -21.24 -7.15 -8.64
C ARG A 343 -21.20 -7.65 -10.09
N GLU A 344 -20.86 -6.78 -11.04
CA GLU A 344 -20.76 -7.13 -12.46
C GLU A 344 -19.63 -8.14 -12.71
N ALA A 345 -18.46 -7.91 -12.11
CA ALA A 345 -17.30 -8.78 -12.22
C ALA A 345 -17.65 -10.20 -11.79
N PHE A 346 -18.24 -10.37 -10.60
CA PHE A 346 -18.60 -11.69 -10.11
C PHE A 346 -19.78 -12.31 -10.86
N HIS A 347 -20.71 -11.51 -11.40
CA HIS A 347 -21.73 -12.04 -12.31
C HIS A 347 -21.13 -12.60 -13.61
N LYS A 348 -20.06 -11.98 -14.14
CA LYS A 348 -19.38 -12.43 -15.35
C LYS A 348 -18.35 -13.54 -15.10
N MET A 349 -17.74 -13.57 -13.92
CA MET A 349 -16.73 -14.56 -13.52
C MET A 349 -17.37 -15.86 -12.96
N ASP A 350 -18.60 -15.80 -12.45
CA ASP A 350 -19.32 -16.94 -11.90
C ASP A 350 -20.25 -17.57 -12.95
N SER A 351 -19.83 -18.71 -13.54
CA SER A 351 -20.77 -19.55 -14.27
C SER A 351 -21.33 -20.71 -13.45
N GLU A 352 -20.70 -21.15 -12.34
CA GLU A 352 -21.11 -22.38 -11.62
C GLU A 352 -20.69 -22.52 -10.11
N SER A 353 -20.03 -21.54 -9.47
CA SER A 353 -19.24 -21.76 -8.23
C SER A 353 -19.81 -21.21 -6.90
N GLY A 354 -20.64 -20.17 -6.89
CA GLY A 354 -21.41 -19.78 -5.69
C GLY A 354 -20.64 -19.20 -4.48
N VAL A 355 -19.32 -18.97 -4.53
CA VAL A 355 -18.53 -18.17 -3.54
C VAL A 355 -17.38 -17.45 -4.24
N THR A 356 -17.10 -16.23 -3.81
CA THR A 356 -16.46 -15.16 -4.60
C THR A 356 -15.51 -14.29 -3.76
N ASN A 357 -14.67 -14.92 -2.94
CA ASN A 357 -13.62 -14.18 -2.22
C ASN A 357 -12.54 -13.73 -3.20
N GLY A 358 -11.95 -12.58 -2.92
CA GLY A 358 -10.96 -12.02 -3.83
C GLY A 358 -10.45 -10.66 -3.40
N LEU A 359 -9.82 -9.99 -4.34
CA LEU A 359 -9.29 -8.64 -4.21
C LEU A 359 -9.78 -7.77 -5.36
N VAL A 360 -10.04 -6.52 -5.04
CA VAL A 360 -10.25 -5.45 -6.01
C VAL A 360 -9.09 -4.49 -5.86
N ASN A 361 -8.27 -4.33 -6.89
CA ASN A 361 -7.30 -3.26 -6.94
C ASN A 361 -7.91 -2.07 -7.72
N VAL A 362 -7.91 -0.90 -7.08
CA VAL A 362 -8.34 0.37 -7.64
C VAL A 362 -7.07 1.18 -7.89
N PHE A 363 -6.75 1.43 -9.14
CA PHE A 363 -5.51 2.06 -9.54
C PHE A 363 -5.78 3.31 -10.36
N VAL A 364 -5.24 4.45 -9.95
CA VAL A 364 -5.25 5.67 -10.76
C VAL A 364 -4.23 5.50 -11.86
N ARG A 365 -4.70 5.32 -13.09
CA ARG A 365 -3.83 5.30 -14.27
C ARG A 365 -3.30 6.71 -14.46
N HIS A 366 -2.08 6.93 -13.99
CA HIS A 366 -1.54 8.28 -13.81
C HIS A 366 -1.42 9.05 -15.13
N GLY A 367 -2.14 10.17 -15.21
CA GLY A 367 -1.82 11.33 -16.05
C GLY A 367 -0.95 12.34 -15.28
N SER A 368 -0.57 13.45 -15.93
CA SER A 368 0.27 14.53 -15.37
C SER A 368 -0.39 15.35 -14.23
N SER A 369 -1.50 14.87 -13.67
CA SER A 369 -2.43 15.66 -12.85
C SER A 369 -2.34 15.46 -11.34
N GLY A 370 -1.57 14.48 -10.87
CA GLY A 370 -1.44 14.21 -9.43
C GLY A 370 -2.70 13.66 -8.76
N ALA A 371 -3.61 13.04 -9.51
CA ALA A 371 -4.76 12.34 -8.95
C ALA A 371 -4.35 11.11 -8.12
N PHE A 372 -5.14 10.77 -7.10
CA PHE A 372 -4.87 9.64 -6.20
C PHE A 372 -6.16 9.00 -5.70
N VAL A 373 -6.04 7.82 -5.09
CA VAL A 373 -7.14 7.10 -4.43
C VAL A 373 -6.86 6.97 -2.94
N VAL A 374 -7.89 7.18 -2.11
CA VAL A 374 -7.76 7.06 -0.67
C VAL A 374 -8.97 6.32 -0.08
N VAL A 375 -8.71 5.46 0.89
CA VAL A 375 -9.76 4.81 1.69
C VAL A 375 -9.80 5.52 3.03
N GLY A 376 -10.96 6.06 3.39
CA GLY A 376 -11.11 6.89 4.58
C GLY A 376 -12.54 6.89 5.10
N SER A 377 -12.86 7.87 5.95
CA SER A 377 -14.15 7.99 6.60
C SER A 377 -15.28 8.19 5.58
N SER A 378 -16.39 7.48 5.74
CA SER A 378 -17.61 7.64 4.93
C SER A 378 -18.39 8.92 5.25
N ARG A 379 -17.87 9.78 6.13
CA ARG A 379 -18.46 11.09 6.43
C ARG A 379 -18.41 12.00 5.19
N PRO A 380 -19.48 12.73 4.87
CA PRO A 380 -19.55 13.58 3.67
C PRO A 380 -18.43 14.62 3.55
N THR A 381 -17.91 15.12 4.66
CA THR A 381 -16.87 16.16 4.69
C THR A 381 -15.44 15.61 4.68
N PHE A 382 -15.26 14.29 4.71
CA PHE A 382 -13.95 13.67 4.85
C PHE A 382 -13.04 14.02 3.67
N GLY A 383 -13.49 13.82 2.43
CA GLY A 383 -12.68 14.03 1.23
C GLY A 383 -12.10 15.45 1.16
N THR A 384 -12.95 16.47 1.30
CA THR A 384 -12.52 17.88 1.35
C THR A 384 -11.57 18.16 2.50
N SER A 385 -11.87 17.64 3.70
CA SER A 385 -11.00 17.84 4.87
C SER A 385 -9.63 17.18 4.71
N PHE A 386 -9.57 16.00 4.08
CA PHE A 386 -8.32 15.29 3.82
C PHE A 386 -7.46 16.03 2.80
N VAL A 387 -8.04 16.48 1.69
CA VAL A 387 -7.32 17.26 0.66
C VAL A 387 -6.77 18.55 1.24
N ASN A 388 -7.56 19.28 2.04
CA ASN A 388 -7.08 20.49 2.70
C ASN A 388 -5.89 20.22 3.63
N ALA A 389 -5.96 19.16 4.44
CA ALA A 389 -4.85 18.76 5.30
C ALA A 389 -3.60 18.38 4.49
N LEU A 390 -3.78 17.71 3.36
CA LEU A 390 -2.69 17.34 2.47
C LEU A 390 -2.06 18.56 1.78
N ASP A 391 -2.87 19.53 1.35
CA ASP A 391 -2.41 20.80 0.77
C ASP A 391 -1.59 21.62 1.78
N ASP A 392 -2.04 21.68 3.04
CA ASP A 392 -1.29 22.32 4.12
C ASP A 392 0.06 21.63 4.36
N ALA A 393 0.10 20.30 4.30
CA ALA A 393 1.32 19.51 4.48
C ALA A 393 2.37 19.76 3.39
N VAL A 394 1.94 20.07 2.15
CA VAL A 394 2.84 20.32 1.02
C VAL A 394 2.92 21.80 0.61
N ARG A 395 2.44 22.72 1.45
CA ARG A 395 2.31 24.15 1.11
C ARG A 395 3.61 24.82 0.66
N GLU A 396 4.75 24.37 1.19
CA GLU A 396 6.10 24.88 0.87
C GLU A 396 6.63 24.32 -0.47
N THR A 397 5.94 23.35 -1.07
CA THR A 397 6.29 22.79 -2.39
C THR A 397 5.91 23.78 -3.49
N GLU A 398 6.78 23.91 -4.48
CA GLU A 398 6.53 24.69 -5.70
C GLU A 398 5.18 24.29 -6.33
N SER A 399 4.40 25.29 -6.76
CA SER A 399 3.03 25.08 -7.23
C SER A 399 2.94 24.15 -8.44
N SER A 400 3.96 24.12 -9.31
CA SER A 400 4.04 23.24 -10.47
C SER A 400 4.16 21.75 -10.14
N HIS A 401 4.61 21.41 -8.93
CA HIS A 401 4.86 20.03 -8.52
C HIS A 401 3.97 19.54 -7.39
N ARG A 402 3.19 20.44 -6.77
CA ARG A 402 2.37 20.15 -5.59
C ARG A 402 1.47 18.93 -5.78
N GLU A 403 0.73 18.85 -6.87
CA GLU A 403 -0.17 17.72 -7.15
C GLU A 403 0.59 16.39 -7.28
N LYS A 404 1.77 16.40 -7.92
CA LYS A 404 2.61 15.21 -8.05
C LYS A 404 3.14 14.76 -6.70
N VAL A 405 3.52 15.68 -5.82
CA VAL A 405 3.94 15.36 -4.45
C VAL A 405 2.77 14.79 -3.64
N LYS A 406 1.57 15.39 -3.75
CA LYS A 406 0.36 14.88 -3.08
C LYS A 406 0.04 13.45 -3.52
N ALA A 407 0.13 13.15 -4.81
CA ALA A 407 -0.06 11.79 -5.31
C ALA A 407 0.95 10.78 -4.75
N SER A 408 2.18 11.22 -4.43
CA SER A 408 3.20 10.36 -3.81
C SER A 408 3.09 10.21 -2.30
N LEU A 409 2.50 11.17 -1.60
CA LEU A 409 2.15 11.07 -0.17
C LEU A 409 0.84 10.31 0.05
N ALA A 410 -0.10 10.46 -0.86
CA ALA A 410 -1.23 9.55 -1.00
C ALA A 410 -0.80 8.31 -1.81
N SER A 411 -1.76 7.49 -2.21
CA SER A 411 -1.49 6.30 -3.01
C SER A 411 -2.18 6.36 -4.37
N ALA A 412 -1.45 5.95 -5.41
CA ALA A 412 -2.02 5.65 -6.72
C ALA A 412 -2.86 4.37 -6.73
N SER A 413 -2.76 3.56 -5.67
CA SER A 413 -3.28 2.20 -5.64
C SER A 413 -3.93 1.86 -4.30
N ALA A 414 -5.13 1.29 -4.34
CA ALA A 414 -5.80 0.74 -3.18
C ALA A 414 -6.30 -0.67 -3.46
N THR A 415 -5.84 -1.64 -2.68
CA THR A 415 -6.34 -3.03 -2.75
C THR A 415 -7.41 -3.24 -1.67
N LEU A 416 -8.58 -3.72 -2.07
CA LEU A 416 -9.74 -3.91 -1.20
C LEU A 416 -10.16 -5.38 -1.20
N PRO A 417 -10.48 -5.98 -0.03
CA PRO A 417 -10.98 -7.33 0.04
C PRO A 417 -12.40 -7.43 -0.52
N VAL A 418 -12.67 -8.52 -1.23
CA VAL A 418 -14.03 -8.98 -1.54
C VAL A 418 -14.35 -10.18 -0.68
N SER A 419 -15.51 -10.14 -0.02
CA SER A 419 -16.08 -11.25 0.73
C SER A 419 -17.47 -11.50 0.19
N ASP A 420 -17.76 -12.75 -0.21
CA ASP A 420 -19.07 -13.14 -0.73
C ASP A 420 -19.59 -12.18 -1.82
N GLY A 421 -18.70 -11.75 -2.73
CA GLY A 421 -19.04 -10.94 -3.90
C GLY A 421 -19.32 -9.48 -3.56
N LYS A 422 -18.94 -9.03 -2.37
CA LYS A 422 -19.13 -7.65 -1.89
C LYS A 422 -17.81 -7.09 -1.38
N LEU A 423 -17.60 -5.79 -1.58
CA LEU A 423 -16.48 -5.08 -0.94
C LEU A 423 -16.61 -5.19 0.58
N ALA A 424 -15.57 -5.70 1.24
CA ALA A 424 -15.53 -5.93 2.69
C ALA A 424 -14.93 -4.74 3.46
N LEU A 425 -15.42 -3.53 3.15
CA LEU A 425 -15.08 -2.29 3.87
C LEU A 425 -15.64 -2.28 5.30
N GLY A 426 -15.06 -1.46 6.18
CA GLY A 426 -15.67 -1.06 7.45
C GLY A 426 -16.96 -0.26 7.22
N ASP A 427 -17.85 -0.28 8.21
CA ASP A 427 -19.14 0.43 8.14
C ASP A 427 -18.96 1.96 8.06
N ASP A 428 -17.82 2.45 8.55
CA ASP A 428 -17.38 3.84 8.56
C ASP A 428 -16.43 4.18 7.41
N GLN A 429 -16.22 3.29 6.42
CA GLN A 429 -15.24 3.49 5.36
C GLN A 429 -15.88 3.71 3.97
N ALA A 430 -15.26 4.59 3.20
CA ALA A 430 -15.55 4.86 1.80
C ALA A 430 -14.25 4.98 1.00
N VAL A 431 -14.35 4.84 -0.33
CA VAL A 431 -13.24 4.98 -1.27
C VAL A 431 -13.43 6.27 -2.05
N PHE A 432 -12.42 7.13 -2.03
CA PHE A 432 -12.44 8.42 -2.69
C PHE A 432 -11.42 8.47 -3.80
N PHE A 433 -11.83 8.99 -4.95
CA PHE A 433 -10.94 9.47 -5.99
C PHE A 433 -10.76 10.97 -5.83
N CYS A 434 -9.52 11.44 -5.80
CA CYS A 434 -9.22 12.85 -5.55
C CYS A 434 -8.30 13.40 -6.63
N GLU A 435 -8.61 14.61 -7.09
CA GLU A 435 -7.81 15.38 -8.03
C GLU A 435 -8.01 16.86 -7.73
N ARG A 436 -6.98 17.69 -7.93
CA ARG A 436 -7.12 19.15 -7.85
C ARG A 436 -6.37 19.82 -9.00
N GLY A 437 -7.06 20.63 -9.78
CA GLY A 437 -6.41 21.75 -10.47
C GLY A 437 -5.80 21.51 -11.87
N THR A 438 -6.45 20.76 -12.77
CA THR A 438 -6.14 20.91 -14.22
C THR A 438 -7.33 21.23 -15.10
N GLY A 439 -8.56 21.30 -14.57
CA GLY A 439 -9.76 21.75 -15.28
C GLY A 439 -9.91 21.22 -16.72
N GLY A 440 -10.55 20.06 -16.89
CA GLY A 440 -11.15 19.68 -18.17
C GLY A 440 -10.69 18.38 -18.84
N GLU A 441 -9.86 17.56 -18.17
CA GLU A 441 -9.51 16.24 -18.70
C GLU A 441 -9.99 15.12 -17.78
N THR A 442 -10.80 14.22 -18.33
CA THR A 442 -11.23 12.98 -17.68
C THR A 442 -10.03 12.09 -17.34
N ARG A 443 -9.99 11.53 -16.13
CA ARG A 443 -9.01 10.53 -15.69
C ARG A 443 -9.53 9.12 -15.83
N GLU A 444 -8.61 8.17 -15.84
CA GLU A 444 -8.94 6.74 -15.82
C GLU A 444 -8.53 6.13 -14.49
N ILE A 445 -9.48 5.52 -13.80
CA ILE A 445 -9.17 4.54 -12.76
C ILE A 445 -9.32 3.16 -13.38
N VAL A 446 -8.26 2.35 -13.29
CA VAL A 446 -8.32 0.93 -13.64
C VAL A 446 -8.75 0.15 -12.41
N VAL A 447 -9.88 -0.54 -12.51
CA VAL A 447 -10.39 -1.43 -11.46
C VAL A 447 -10.15 -2.86 -11.91
N THR A 448 -9.33 -3.59 -11.16
CA THR A 448 -8.99 -5.00 -11.43
C THR A 448 -9.54 -5.88 -10.32
N VAL A 449 -10.52 -6.73 -10.64
CA VAL A 449 -11.11 -7.71 -9.73
C VAL A 449 -10.48 -9.08 -9.99
N CYS A 450 -9.93 -9.68 -8.94
CA CYS A 450 -9.33 -11.02 -8.93
C CYS A 450 -10.00 -11.86 -7.84
N GLY A 451 -10.38 -13.10 -8.14
CA GLY A 451 -10.98 -13.99 -7.14
C GLY A 451 -11.23 -15.40 -7.69
N ASP A 452 -11.83 -16.24 -6.86
CA ASP A 452 -12.33 -17.57 -7.25
C ASP A 452 -13.66 -17.55 -8.00
#